data_AF-A0A7S0JCV0-F1
#
_entry.id   AF-A0A7S0JCV0-F1
#
_cell.length_a   1.000
_cell.length_b   1.000
_cell.length_c   1.000
_cell.angle_alpha   90.00
_cell.angle_beta   90.00
_cell.angle_gamma   90.00
#
_symmetry.space_group_name_H-M   'P 1'
#
loop_
_entity.id
_entity.type
_entity.pdbx_description
1 polymer ?
#
loop_
_entity_poly.entity_id
_entity_poly.type
_entity_poly.pdbx_seq_one_letter_code
_entity_poly.pdbx_strand_id
1 'polypeptide(L)'
;EAISEGLVPREELWVVSKLLNTQHCWHGDCSRPAKGLAKTLADLELDVIDLYLMHWPVAIEQQDLGQYGGLRLADGTPNPKLNIEEEYLETWRTMLELKKLGRIRHVGVCNFT
;
A
#
# COMPACT_ATOMS: atom_id res chain seq x y z
N GLU A 1 18.50 13.04 4.90
CA GLU A 1 19.55 14.07 4.64
C GLU A 1 18.97 15.49 4.58
N ALA A 2 18.16 15.88 3.58
CA ALA A 2 17.65 17.27 3.49
C ALA A 2 16.89 17.79 4.73
N ILE A 3 16.08 16.93 5.37
CA ILE A 3 15.36 17.28 6.63
C ILE A 3 16.35 17.46 7.78
N SER A 4 17.29 16.53 7.96
CA SER A 4 18.28 16.57 9.05
C SER A 4 19.28 17.72 8.91
N GLU A 5 19.54 18.16 7.67
CA GLU A 5 20.38 19.32 7.38
C GLU A 5 19.62 20.66 7.49
N GLY A 6 18.31 20.63 7.74
CA GLY A 6 17.49 21.83 7.89
C GLY A 6 17.20 22.57 6.58
N LEU A 7 17.39 21.92 5.42
CA LEU A 7 17.12 22.51 4.11
C LEU A 7 15.63 22.63 3.81
N VAL A 8 14.82 21.73 4.39
CA VAL A 8 13.36 21.71 4.26
C VAL A 8 12.75 21.06 5.51
N PRO A 9 11.75 21.68 6.15
CA PRO A 9 11.05 21.04 7.26
C PRO A 9 10.13 19.93 6.74
N ARG A 10 9.89 18.89 7.56
CA ARG A 10 9.10 17.71 7.15
C ARG A 10 7.69 18.09 6.69
N GLU A 11 7.08 19.08 7.31
CA GLU A 11 5.72 19.58 7.01
C GLU A 11 5.58 20.28 5.65
N GLU A 12 6.68 20.71 5.04
CA GLU A 12 6.67 21.28 3.68
C GLU A 12 6.77 20.20 2.59
N LEU A 13 7.05 18.96 2.98
CA LEU A 13 7.10 17.82 2.05
C LEU A 13 5.75 17.10 2.00
N TRP A 14 5.34 16.74 0.78
CA TRP A 14 4.20 15.87 0.55
C TRP A 14 4.66 14.50 0.03
N VAL A 15 4.71 13.52 0.93
CA VAL A 15 5.18 12.16 0.62
C VAL A 15 4.00 11.25 0.33
N VAL A 16 4.00 10.70 -0.88
CA VAL A 16 3.00 9.73 -1.34
C VAL A 16 3.63 8.35 -1.43
N SER A 17 2.97 7.35 -0.84
CA SER A 17 3.33 5.95 -1.03
C SER A 17 2.08 5.11 -1.33
N LYS A 18 2.28 3.85 -1.72
CA LYS A 18 1.20 2.95 -2.12
C LYS A 18 1.31 1.61 -1.40
N LEU A 19 0.20 1.10 -0.90
CA LEU A 19 0.08 -0.25 -0.37
C LEU A 19 0.21 -1.24 -1.52
N LEU A 20 1.26 -2.06 -1.47
CA LEU A 20 1.50 -3.11 -2.44
C LEU A 20 0.44 -4.22 -2.32
N ASN A 21 0.10 -4.86 -3.42
CA ASN A 21 -0.92 -5.90 -3.50
C ASN A 21 -0.69 -7.09 -2.55
N THR A 22 0.58 -7.42 -2.23
CA THR A 22 0.90 -8.48 -1.25
C THR A 22 0.61 -8.09 0.21
N GLN A 23 0.29 -6.82 0.45
CA GLN A 23 0.05 -6.25 1.76
C GLN A 23 -1.43 -5.94 2.02
N HIS A 24 -2.33 -6.40 1.14
CA HIS A 24 -3.77 -6.35 1.37
C HIS A 24 -4.19 -7.33 2.47
N CYS A 25 -5.38 -7.13 3.05
CA CYS A 25 -6.04 -8.20 3.78
C CYS A 25 -6.17 -9.43 2.86
N TRP A 26 -5.98 -10.60 3.43
CA TRP A 26 -5.97 -11.85 2.68
C TRP A 26 -6.43 -13.02 3.54
N HIS A 27 -7.46 -13.74 3.10
CA HIS A 27 -8.05 -14.88 3.83
C HIS A 27 -8.33 -14.54 5.31
N GLY A 28 -8.82 -13.33 5.58
CA GLY A 28 -9.11 -12.82 6.91
C GLY A 28 -7.91 -12.27 7.71
N ASP A 29 -6.66 -12.38 7.21
CA ASP A 29 -5.50 -11.72 7.82
C ASP A 29 -5.42 -10.25 7.42
N CYS A 30 -5.95 -9.37 8.28
CA CYS A 30 -5.85 -7.92 8.13
C CYS A 30 -4.64 -7.28 8.85
N SER A 31 -3.63 -8.06 9.24
CA SER A 31 -2.37 -7.53 9.78
C SER A 31 -1.43 -7.00 8.68
N ARG A 32 -1.59 -7.50 7.44
CA ARG A 32 -0.71 -7.19 6.30
C ARG A 32 -0.65 -5.70 5.96
N PRO A 33 -1.76 -4.92 5.95
CA PRO A 33 -1.67 -3.49 5.64
C PRO A 33 -0.84 -2.69 6.66
N ALA A 34 -0.95 -3.05 7.94
CA ALA A 34 -0.17 -2.44 9.00
C ALA A 34 1.33 -2.73 8.86
N LYS A 35 1.69 -3.97 8.50
CA LYS A 35 3.07 -4.38 8.19
C LYS A 35 3.63 -3.63 6.98
N GLY A 36 2.85 -3.51 5.90
CA GLY A 36 3.21 -2.77 4.70
C GLY A 36 3.48 -1.28 4.97
N LEU A 37 2.60 -0.64 5.75
CA LEU A 37 2.80 0.75 6.18
C LEU A 37 4.02 0.88 7.11
N ALA A 38 4.20 -0.03 8.05
CA ALA A 38 5.36 -0.03 8.95
C ALA A 38 6.68 -0.13 8.19
N LYS A 39 6.76 -1.03 7.21
CA LYS A 39 7.92 -1.14 6.33
C LYS A 39 8.14 0.14 5.53
N THR A 40 7.09 0.70 4.92
CA THR A 40 7.18 1.96 4.15
C THR A 40 7.75 3.10 4.99
N LEU A 41 7.24 3.27 6.22
CA LEU A 41 7.68 4.32 7.13
C LEU A 41 9.12 4.09 7.61
N ALA A 42 9.51 2.84 7.87
CA ALA A 42 10.89 2.50 8.20
C ALA A 42 11.86 2.75 7.05
N ASP A 43 11.52 2.30 5.83
CA ASP A 43 12.35 2.47 4.63
C ASP A 43 12.55 3.96 4.25
N LEU A 44 11.55 4.80 4.56
CA LEU A 44 11.59 6.25 4.31
C LEU A 44 12.11 7.05 5.51
N GLU A 45 12.35 6.39 6.65
CA GLU A 45 12.72 7.03 7.92
C GLU A 45 11.73 8.14 8.33
N LEU A 46 10.43 7.86 8.22
CA LEU A 46 9.34 8.78 8.55
C LEU A 46 8.41 8.19 9.61
N ASP A 47 7.78 9.05 10.41
CA ASP A 47 6.74 8.64 11.36
C ASP A 47 5.34 8.62 10.73
N VAL A 48 5.13 9.46 9.71
CA VAL A 48 3.83 9.68 9.05
C VAL A 48 3.98 9.81 7.53
N ILE A 49 3.04 9.22 6.80
CA ILE A 49 2.84 9.41 5.36
C ILE A 49 1.72 10.41 5.10
N ASP A 50 1.91 11.30 4.13
CA ASP A 50 0.91 12.31 3.81
C ASP A 50 -0.24 11.71 3.01
N LEU A 51 0.06 10.91 1.97
CA LEU A 51 -0.95 10.18 1.22
C LEU A 51 -0.55 8.71 1.03
N TYR A 52 -1.40 7.80 1.52
CA TYR A 52 -1.22 6.37 1.32
C TYR A 52 -2.34 5.81 0.45
N LEU A 53 -1.97 5.31 -0.73
CA LEU A 53 -2.92 4.80 -1.73
C LEU A 53 -2.97 3.28 -1.73
N MET A 54 -4.15 2.70 -1.84
CA MET A 54 -4.25 1.30 -2.29
C MET A 54 -3.80 1.24 -3.75
N HIS A 55 -2.72 0.52 -4.06
CA HIS A 55 -2.12 0.59 -5.39
C HIS A 55 -3.05 0.00 -6.47
N TRP A 56 -3.68 -1.13 -6.17
CA TRP A 56 -4.68 -1.80 -7.02
C TRP A 56 -5.75 -2.44 -6.13
N PRO A 57 -7.00 -2.62 -6.58
CA PRO A 57 -8.05 -3.31 -5.83
C PRO A 57 -7.87 -4.84 -5.80
N VAL A 58 -6.64 -5.32 -5.66
CA VAL A 58 -6.26 -6.72 -5.86
C VAL A 58 -5.29 -7.16 -4.76
N ALA A 59 -5.64 -8.23 -4.06
CA ALA A 59 -4.74 -8.92 -3.14
C ALA A 59 -4.07 -10.11 -3.84
N ILE A 60 -2.79 -10.35 -3.55
CA ILE A 60 -2.01 -11.51 -4.05
C ILE A 60 -1.09 -12.06 -2.96
N GLU A 61 -0.64 -13.31 -3.10
CA GLU A 61 0.36 -13.88 -2.21
C GLU A 61 1.78 -13.39 -2.52
N GLN A 62 2.64 -13.36 -1.49
CA GLN A 62 4.02 -12.87 -1.62
C GLN A 62 4.83 -13.68 -2.66
N GLN A 63 4.58 -14.99 -2.76
CA GLN A 63 5.26 -15.87 -3.71
C GLN A 63 4.93 -15.51 -5.17
N ASP A 64 3.77 -14.90 -5.42
CA ASP A 64 3.27 -14.61 -6.76
C ASP A 64 3.85 -13.30 -7.33
N LEU A 65 4.37 -12.42 -6.45
CA LEU A 65 4.94 -11.11 -6.80
C LEU A 65 6.14 -11.23 -7.77
N GLY A 66 6.95 -12.28 -7.64
CA GLY A 66 8.17 -12.48 -8.42
C GLY A 66 8.05 -13.41 -9.63
N GLN A 67 7.01 -14.25 -9.68
CA GLN A 67 6.93 -15.29 -10.72
C GLN A 67 6.29 -14.78 -12.02
N TYR A 68 5.45 -13.73 -11.97
CA TYR A 68 4.67 -13.33 -13.16
C TYR A 68 4.60 -11.84 -13.48
N GLY A 69 5.17 -10.94 -12.67
CA GLY A 69 5.49 -9.55 -13.02
C GLY A 69 4.35 -8.62 -13.48
N GLY A 70 3.13 -9.14 -13.71
CA GLY A 70 2.01 -8.40 -14.26
C GLY A 70 0.68 -8.98 -13.76
N LEU A 71 -0.15 -8.09 -13.19
CA LEU A 71 -1.51 -8.40 -12.72
C LEU A 71 -2.45 -8.81 -13.86
N ARG A 72 -2.13 -8.38 -15.08
CA ARG A 72 -2.91 -8.63 -16.29
C ARG A 72 -2.00 -9.15 -17.41
N LEU A 73 -2.56 -9.98 -18.28
CA LEU A 73 -1.92 -10.41 -19.54
C LEU A 73 -1.91 -9.25 -20.55
N ALA A 74 -1.25 -9.47 -21.70
CA ALA A 74 -1.14 -8.46 -22.76
C ALA A 74 -2.50 -8.01 -23.34
N ASP A 75 -3.52 -8.86 -23.25
CA ASP A 75 -4.90 -8.57 -23.66
C ASP A 75 -5.73 -7.86 -22.57
N GLY A 76 -5.12 -7.55 -21.43
CA GLY A 76 -5.77 -6.90 -20.30
C GLY A 76 -6.58 -7.84 -19.42
N THR A 77 -6.67 -9.15 -19.71
CA THR A 77 -7.36 -10.10 -18.83
C THR A 77 -6.55 -10.33 -17.54
N PRO A 78 -7.20 -10.65 -16.40
CA PRO A 78 -6.48 -11.02 -15.18
C PRO A 78 -5.53 -12.18 -15.45
N ASN A 79 -4.31 -12.10 -14.92
CA ASN A 79 -3.35 -13.17 -15.10
C ASN A 79 -3.82 -14.44 -14.36
N PRO A 80 -4.18 -15.53 -15.06
CA PRO A 80 -4.78 -16.72 -14.44
C PRO A 80 -3.78 -17.51 -13.58
N LYS A 81 -2.49 -17.14 -13.60
CA LYS A 81 -1.45 -17.73 -12.76
C LYS A 81 -1.32 -17.06 -11.39
N LEU A 82 -1.97 -15.90 -11.20
CA LEU A 82 -2.00 -15.23 -9.91
C LEU A 82 -3.21 -15.70 -9.13
N ASN A 83 -3.01 -16.02 -7.85
CA ASN A 83 -4.13 -16.18 -6.94
C ASN A 83 -4.59 -14.78 -6.50
N ILE A 84 -5.74 -14.33 -7.01
CA ILE A 84 -6.26 -12.98 -6.80
C ILE A 84 -7.59 -13.07 -6.05
N GLU A 85 -7.75 -12.25 -5.01
CA GLU A 85 -9.02 -12.03 -4.34
C GLU A 85 -9.36 -10.54 -4.27
N GLU A 86 -10.65 -10.24 -4.34
CA GLU A 86 -11.21 -8.89 -4.21
C GLU A 86 -11.46 -8.51 -2.74
N GLU A 87 -10.49 -8.77 -1.85
CA GLU A 87 -10.55 -8.42 -0.42
C GLU A 87 -10.14 -6.96 -0.13
N TYR A 88 -10.46 -6.04 -1.04
CA TYR A 88 -10.08 -4.64 -0.89
C TYR A 88 -10.92 -3.87 0.13
N LEU A 89 -12.14 -4.31 0.44
CA LEU A 89 -13.00 -3.62 1.42
C LEU A 89 -12.44 -3.71 2.84
N GLU A 90 -12.00 -4.89 3.28
CA GLU A 90 -11.36 -5.04 4.58
C GLU A 90 -10.03 -4.30 4.62
N THR A 91 -9.25 -4.38 3.53
CA THR A 91 -8.01 -3.61 3.38
C THR A 91 -8.26 -2.12 3.56
N TRP A 92 -9.32 -1.58 2.92
CA TRP A 92 -9.71 -0.18 3.04
C TRP A 92 -10.09 0.20 4.47
N ARG A 93 -10.86 -0.65 5.17
CA ARG A 93 -11.18 -0.43 6.59
C ARG A 93 -9.92 -0.38 7.45
N THR A 94 -8.99 -1.32 7.25
CA THR A 94 -7.70 -1.30 7.96
C THR A 94 -6.91 -0.02 7.67
N MET A 95 -6.87 0.44 6.41
CA MET A 95 -6.21 1.71 6.06
C MET A 95 -6.85 2.92 6.76
N LEU A 96 -8.18 2.94 6.90
CA LEU A 96 -8.89 3.98 7.65
C LEU A 96 -8.55 3.96 9.15
N GLU A 97 -8.41 2.78 9.76
CA GLU A 97 -7.95 2.67 11.15
C GLU A 97 -6.50 3.14 11.31
N LEU A 98 -5.60 2.78 10.39
CA LEU A 98 -4.22 3.26 10.39
C LEU A 98 -4.12 4.79 10.26
N LYS A 99 -5.04 5.41 9.51
CA LYS A 99 -5.20 6.87 9.47
C LYS A 99 -5.63 7.44 10.82
N LYS A 100 -6.58 6.82 11.52
CA LYS A 100 -7.01 7.26 12.87
C LYS A 100 -5.88 7.19 13.89
N LEU A 101 -4.96 6.24 13.74
CA LEU A 101 -3.76 6.11 14.57
C LEU A 101 -2.69 7.19 14.29
N GLY A 102 -2.92 8.10 13.34
CA GLY A 102 -2.02 9.22 13.04
C GLY A 102 -0.82 8.88 12.17
N ARG A 103 -0.71 7.63 11.68
CA ARG A 103 0.41 7.19 10.82
C ARG A 103 0.23 7.54 9.34
N ILE A 104 -0.99 7.89 8.95
CA ILE A 104 -1.35 8.32 7.59
C ILE A 104 -2.22 9.59 7.71
N ARG A 105 -1.86 10.66 6.99
CA ARG A 105 -2.70 11.88 6.95
C ARG A 105 -3.88 11.73 6.00
N HIS A 106 -3.68 11.16 4.81
CA HIS A 106 -4.73 10.96 3.81
C HIS A 106 -4.66 9.54 3.24
N VAL A 107 -5.82 8.92 3.03
CA VAL A 107 -5.92 7.62 2.36
C VAL A 107 -6.64 7.79 1.04
N GLY A 108 -6.29 6.99 0.06
CA GLY A 108 -6.95 6.98 -1.24
C GLY A 108 -6.79 5.65 -1.96
N VAL A 109 -7.25 5.63 -3.20
CA VAL A 109 -7.22 4.44 -4.06
C VAL A 109 -6.57 4.78 -5.41
N CYS A 110 -6.02 3.78 -6.07
CA CYS A 110 -5.43 3.87 -7.40
C CYS A 110 -5.86 2.66 -8.23
N ASN A 111 -6.08 2.85 -9.52
CA ASN A 111 -6.50 1.81 -10.46
C ASN A 111 -7.83 1.11 -10.13
N PHE A 112 -8.77 1.84 -9.52
CA PHE A 112 -10.17 1.42 -9.40
C PHE A 112 -10.96 1.90 -10.64
N THR A 113 -11.97 1.13 -11.05
CA THR A 113 -12.89 1.45 -12.16
C THR A 113 -14.32 1.54 -11.67
#